data_AF-A0A174HPV0-F1
#
_entry.id   AF-A0A174HPV0-F1
#
_cell.length_a   1.000
_cell.length_b   1.000
_cell.length_c   1.000
_cell.angle_alpha   90.00
_cell.angle_beta   90.00
_cell.angle_gamma   90.00
#
_symmetry.space_group_name_H-M   'P 1'
#
loop_
_entity.id
_entity.type
_entity.pdbx_description
1 polymer ?
#
loop_
_entity_poly.entity_id
_entity_poly.type
_entity_poly.pdbx_seq_one_letter_code
_entity_poly.pdbx_strand_id
1 'polypeptide(L)'
;MEVKRICQWCGKPFIAQKTTTCYCSPQCSKRGYKHRIKERKMELRHIQEMQELRSSLEKQEYFTFSQAARLMGVSRQYIYKLVKEDKLRASRISGRMALVRRADIELMLKSKPYERLVAKNDFNISEYYTAEEIAEKYKVNAKWVWTYTRQHKVPKVRIRQFNYYSKKHIDAAFAKYEVDSDLTEWYTPEEIQEKYGMTRVAIRSQVYRNNIPSKKEHGQIFYSKLHFDLSKSSEQESKAEYYTVKEAMEKFKLSRDSVYGILQFHQINREKNGRFVRFLKVEFDRVMGVRK
;
A
#
# COMPACT_ATOMS: atom_id res chain seq x y z
N MET A 1 37.89 30.78 36.60
CA MET A 1 36.69 29.97 36.31
C MET A 1 36.62 28.87 37.36
N GLU A 2 35.65 28.95 38.26
CA GLU A 2 35.46 27.94 39.32
C GLU A 2 34.40 26.94 38.87
N VAL A 3 34.72 25.65 38.90
CA VAL A 3 33.85 24.59 38.38
C VAL A 3 33.56 23.58 39.48
N LYS A 4 32.28 23.32 39.76
CA LYS A 4 31.85 22.25 40.67
C LYS A 4 32.12 20.89 40.01
N ARG A 5 32.87 20.02 40.70
CA ARG A 5 33.27 18.68 40.23
C ARG A 5 33.09 17.64 41.33
N ILE A 6 33.06 16.37 40.94
CA ILE A 6 33.02 15.23 41.86
C ILE A 6 34.44 14.66 41.99
N CYS A 7 34.89 14.42 43.22
CA CYS A 7 36.20 13.82 43.47
C CYS A 7 36.24 12.37 42.99
N GLN A 8 37.19 12.03 42.13
CA GLN A 8 37.33 10.68 41.56
C GLN A 8 37.70 9.58 42.59
N TRP A 9 38.09 9.94 43.82
CA TRP A 9 38.44 8.99 44.87
C TRP A 9 37.34 8.79 45.91
N CYS A 10 36.81 9.89 46.47
CA CYS A 10 35.84 9.81 47.58
C CYS A 10 34.40 10.11 47.15
N GLY A 11 34.15 10.46 45.88
CA GLY A 11 32.81 10.74 45.36
C GLY A 11 32.16 12.03 45.85
N LYS A 12 32.85 12.84 46.67
CA LYS A 12 32.29 14.09 47.22
C LYS A 12 32.39 15.25 46.23
N PRO A 13 31.39 16.14 46.17
CA PRO A 13 31.45 17.36 45.35
C PRO A 13 32.47 18.36 45.94
N PHE A 14 33.21 19.05 45.07
CA PHE A 14 34.16 20.10 45.44
C PHE A 14 34.25 21.18 44.35
N ILE A 15 34.78 22.36 44.70
CA ILE A 15 34.99 23.46 43.75
C ILE A 15 36.43 23.41 43.25
N ALA A 16 36.61 23.19 41.95
CA ALA A 16 37.91 23.15 41.29
C ALA A 16 38.27 24.53 40.73
N GLN A 17 39.47 25.01 41.08
CA GLN A 17 40.03 26.26 40.55
C GLN A 17 40.69 26.10 39.17
N LYS A 18 41.06 24.86 38.80
CA LYS A 18 41.66 24.52 37.50
C LYS A 18 40.83 23.45 36.80
N THR A 19 40.78 23.50 35.47
CA THR A 19 40.09 22.52 34.62
C THR A 19 40.72 21.12 34.65
N THR A 20 41.91 20.97 35.21
CA THR A 20 42.63 19.69 35.33
C THR A 20 42.50 19.04 36.70
N THR A 21 41.91 19.71 37.70
CA THR A 21 41.80 19.17 39.06
C THR A 21 40.69 18.11 39.14
N CYS A 22 41.06 16.91 39.59
CA CYS A 22 40.17 15.73 39.66
C CYS A 22 39.86 15.25 41.10
N TYR A 23 40.49 15.87 42.12
CA TYR A 23 40.37 15.44 43.52
C TYR A 23 40.09 16.63 44.44
N CYS A 24 39.31 16.39 45.49
CA CYS A 24 38.96 17.42 46.47
C CYS A 24 40.12 17.76 47.44
N SER A 25 41.14 16.90 47.57
CA SER A 25 42.29 17.14 48.45
C SER A 25 43.56 16.42 48.00
N PRO A 26 44.76 16.87 48.44
CA PRO A 26 46.02 16.18 48.16
C PRO A 26 46.04 14.73 48.66
N GLN A 27 45.36 14.43 49.77
CA GLN A 27 45.24 13.05 50.28
C GLN A 27 44.44 12.15 49.34
N CYS A 28 43.30 12.64 48.81
CA CYS A 28 42.50 11.91 47.83
C CYS A 28 43.27 11.69 46.53
N SER A 29 44.06 12.68 46.09
CA SER A 29 44.93 12.57 44.93
C SER A 29 46.00 11.47 45.11
N LYS A 30 46.71 11.46 46.25
CA LYS A 30 47.72 10.43 46.57
C LYS A 30 47.12 9.02 46.65
N ARG A 31 45.94 8.88 47.25
CA ARG A 31 45.23 7.58 47.34
C ARG A 31 44.76 7.10 45.96
N GLY A 32 44.14 7.98 45.17
CA GLY A 32 43.73 7.68 43.80
C GLY A 32 44.92 7.30 42.91
N TYR A 33 46.06 7.97 43.04
CA TYR A 33 47.29 7.61 42.33
C TYR A 33 47.77 6.20 42.70
N LYS A 34 47.88 5.88 44.00
CA LYS A 34 48.30 4.53 44.44
C LYS A 34 47.34 3.44 43.95
N HIS A 35 46.04 3.71 43.96
CA HIS A 35 45.04 2.77 43.45
C HIS A 35 45.22 2.47 41.96
N ARG A 36 45.31 3.51 41.13
CA ARG A 36 45.54 3.33 39.68
C ARG A 36 46.82 2.56 39.37
N ILE A 37 47.90 2.83 40.12
CA ILE A 37 49.16 2.08 39.96
C ILE A 37 48.98 0.62 40.37
N LYS A 38 48.21 0.32 41.43
CA LYS A 38 47.91 -1.05 41.85
C LYS A 38 47.06 -1.78 40.81
N GLU A 39 45.99 -1.16 40.33
CA GLU A 39 45.12 -1.72 39.27
C GLU A 39 45.92 -2.02 38.01
N ARG A 40 46.69 -1.04 37.52
CA ARG A 40 47.55 -1.24 36.34
C ARG A 40 48.56 -2.37 36.54
N LYS A 41 49.14 -2.52 37.74
CA LYS A 41 50.03 -3.67 38.05
C LYS A 41 49.28 -5.00 38.06
N MET A 42 48.04 -5.04 38.56
CA MET A 42 47.22 -6.26 38.53
C MET A 42 46.82 -6.63 37.11
N GLU A 43 46.41 -5.66 36.29
CA GLU A 43 46.10 -5.85 34.87
C GLU A 43 47.31 -6.35 34.09
N LEU A 44 48.48 -5.74 34.27
CA LEU A 44 49.71 -6.16 33.60
C LEU A 44 50.10 -7.59 33.98
N ARG A 45 50.00 -7.96 35.27
CA ARG A 45 50.25 -9.34 35.71
C ARG A 45 49.25 -10.32 35.10
N HIS A 46 47.97 -9.97 35.09
CA HIS A 46 46.94 -10.81 34.47
C HIS A 46 47.19 -10.99 32.96
N ILE A 47 47.59 -9.92 32.24
CA ILE A 47 47.95 -10.00 30.82
C ILE A 47 49.18 -10.89 30.62
N GLN A 48 50.22 -10.72 31.46
CA GLN A 48 51.44 -11.54 31.40
C GLN A 48 51.14 -13.02 31.67
N GLU A 49 50.39 -13.34 32.72
CA GLU A 49 49.98 -14.71 33.05
C GLU A 49 49.17 -15.34 31.92
N MET A 50 48.23 -14.60 31.33
CA MET A 50 47.45 -15.08 30.17
C MET A 50 48.33 -15.32 28.93
N GLN A 51 49.35 -14.48 28.71
CA GLN A 51 50.27 -14.61 27.59
C GLN A 51 51.22 -15.80 27.77
N GLU A 52 51.76 -15.99 28.98
CA GLU A 52 52.57 -17.16 29.34
C GLU A 52 51.78 -18.46 29.20
N LEU A 53 50.56 -18.51 29.75
CA LEU A 53 49.66 -19.65 29.62
C LEU A 53 49.37 -19.97 28.16
N ARG A 54 49.11 -18.95 27.32
CA ARG A 54 48.88 -19.13 25.90
C ARG A 54 50.11 -19.72 25.19
N SER A 55 51.30 -19.19 25.46
CA SER A 55 52.54 -19.71 24.86
C SER A 55 52.87 -21.15 25.28
N SER A 56 52.51 -21.54 26.51
CA SER A 56 52.67 -22.91 27.01
C SER A 56 51.69 -23.87 26.36
N LEU A 57 50.43 -23.46 26.21
CA LEU A 57 49.37 -24.26 25.59
C LEU A 57 49.55 -24.40 24.08
N GLU A 58 50.09 -23.39 23.39
CA GLU A 58 50.36 -23.43 21.95
C GLU A 58 51.40 -24.50 21.54
N LYS A 59 52.21 -25.00 22.47
CA LYS A 59 53.19 -26.07 22.22
C LYS A 59 52.65 -27.47 22.53
N GLN A 60 51.49 -27.58 23.19
CA GLN A 60 50.90 -28.87 23.55
C GLN A 60 50.00 -29.40 22.42
N GLU A 61 50.09 -30.70 22.15
CA GLU A 61 49.27 -31.36 21.13
C GLU A 61 47.95 -31.92 21.69
N TYR A 62 47.94 -32.26 22.99
CA TYR A 62 46.82 -32.89 23.67
C TYR A 62 46.32 -32.00 24.81
N PHE A 63 45.01 -31.78 24.85
CA PHE A 63 44.37 -30.92 25.83
C PHE A 63 43.31 -31.67 26.62
N THR A 64 43.30 -31.48 27.94
CA THR A 64 42.11 -31.78 28.75
C THR A 64 40.96 -30.86 28.36
N PHE A 65 39.72 -31.22 28.68
CA PHE A 65 38.57 -30.38 28.34
C PHE A 65 38.65 -28.98 28.98
N SER A 66 39.24 -28.88 30.17
CA SER A 66 39.47 -27.58 30.84
C SER A 66 40.53 -26.74 30.13
N GLN A 67 41.55 -27.37 29.53
CA GLN A 67 42.56 -26.67 28.73
C GLN A 67 42.01 -26.27 27.36
N ALA A 68 41.27 -27.16 26.69
CA ALA A 68 40.62 -26.88 25.41
C ALA A 68 39.60 -25.73 25.52
N ALA A 69 38.84 -25.67 26.62
CA ALA A 69 37.94 -24.57 26.93
C ALA A 69 38.68 -23.23 27.04
N ARG A 70 39.80 -23.20 27.78
CA ARG A 70 40.66 -22.01 27.91
C ARG A 70 41.28 -21.61 26.58
N LEU A 71 41.74 -22.57 25.78
CA LEU A 71 42.35 -22.32 24.47
C LEU A 71 41.36 -21.69 23.49
N MET A 72 40.10 -22.18 23.45
CA MET A 72 39.06 -21.63 22.58
C MET A 72 38.33 -20.42 23.17
N GLY A 73 38.57 -20.06 24.43
CA GLY A 73 37.85 -18.98 25.12
C GLY A 73 36.37 -19.29 25.40
N VAL A 74 36.02 -20.56 25.59
CA VAL A 74 34.64 -21.03 25.82
C VAL A 74 34.50 -21.69 27.19
N SER A 75 33.26 -21.93 27.63
CA SER A 75 33.02 -22.66 28.88
C SER A 75 33.37 -24.14 28.74
N ARG A 76 33.81 -24.78 29.85
CA ARG A 76 34.04 -26.24 29.89
C ARG A 76 32.78 -27.03 29.52
N GLN A 77 31.59 -26.54 29.88
CA GLN A 77 30.32 -27.14 29.51
C GLN A 77 30.08 -27.14 27.99
N TYR A 78 30.51 -26.09 27.30
CA TYR A 78 30.40 -26.01 25.85
C TYR A 78 31.27 -27.07 25.15
N ILE A 79 32.47 -27.36 25.68
CA ILE A 79 33.29 -28.48 25.20
C ILE A 79 32.56 -29.81 25.37
N TYR A 80 31.96 -30.06 26.55
CA TYR A 80 31.16 -31.27 26.76
C TYR A 80 30.00 -31.36 25.77
N LYS A 81 29.32 -30.23 25.48
CA LYS A 81 28.24 -30.17 24.49
C LYS A 81 28.75 -30.53 23.09
N LEU A 82 29.87 -29.94 22.66
CA LEU A 82 30.46 -30.23 21.34
C LEU A 82 30.87 -31.68 21.18
N VAL A 83 31.44 -32.30 22.22
CA VAL A 83 31.79 -33.72 22.23
C VAL A 83 30.54 -34.59 22.23
N LYS A 84 29.50 -34.23 23.01
CA LYS A 84 28.23 -34.97 23.06
C LYS A 84 27.44 -34.92 21.74
N GLU A 85 27.54 -33.82 21.01
CA GLU A 85 26.93 -33.63 19.68
C GLU A 85 27.80 -34.17 18.53
N ASP A 86 28.88 -34.91 18.84
CA ASP A 86 29.87 -35.44 17.88
C ASP A 86 30.50 -34.39 16.96
N LYS A 87 30.46 -33.11 17.35
CA LYS A 87 31.07 -31.99 16.61
C LYS A 87 32.56 -31.86 16.88
N LEU A 88 33.01 -32.28 18.06
CA LEU A 88 34.42 -32.27 18.46
C LEU A 88 34.86 -33.68 18.84
N ARG A 89 35.89 -34.19 18.15
CA ARG A 89 36.46 -35.51 18.44
C ARG A 89 37.27 -35.46 19.73
N ALA A 90 36.99 -36.38 20.64
CA ALA A 90 37.70 -36.53 21.91
C ALA A 90 37.98 -38.02 22.18
N SER A 91 39.12 -38.31 22.80
CA SER A 91 39.50 -39.65 23.21
C SER A 91 39.36 -39.81 24.71
N ARG A 92 38.62 -40.84 25.15
CA ARG A 92 38.51 -41.21 26.56
C ARG A 92 39.58 -42.24 26.89
N ILE A 93 40.60 -41.82 27.62
CA ILE A 93 41.71 -42.69 28.04
C ILE A 93 41.34 -43.46 29.31
N SER A 94 40.53 -42.85 30.18
CA SER A 94 40.07 -43.47 31.43
C SER A 94 38.66 -42.98 31.78
N GLY A 95 38.01 -43.64 32.74
CA GLY A 95 36.70 -43.23 33.28
C GLY A 95 36.66 -41.76 33.71
N ARG A 96 37.79 -41.22 34.20
CA ARG A 96 37.92 -39.83 34.67
C ARG A 96 38.64 -38.89 33.71
N MET A 97 39.23 -39.40 32.62
CA MET A 97 40.14 -38.62 31.78
C MET A 97 39.78 -38.71 30.29
N ALA A 98 39.53 -37.55 29.71
CA ALA A 98 39.30 -37.37 28.28
C ALA A 98 40.20 -36.26 27.74
N LEU A 99 40.79 -36.51 26.56
CA LEU A 99 41.69 -35.60 25.87
C LEU A 99 41.13 -35.24 24.49
N VAL A 100 41.46 -34.04 24.05
CA VAL A 100 41.17 -33.50 22.72
C VAL A 100 42.50 -33.19 22.06
N ARG A 101 42.69 -33.61 20.82
CA ARG A 101 43.88 -33.23 20.05
C ARG A 101 43.68 -31.85 19.45
N ARG A 102 44.76 -31.08 19.37
CA ARG A 102 44.76 -29.79 18.68
C ARG A 102 44.24 -29.90 17.24
N ALA A 103 44.69 -30.91 16.51
CA ALA A 103 44.29 -31.16 15.13
C ALA A 103 42.77 -31.35 14.98
N ASP A 104 42.11 -31.97 15.96
CA ASP A 104 40.66 -32.19 15.94
C ASP A 104 39.89 -30.87 16.17
N ILE A 105 40.41 -29.96 17.00
CA ILE A 105 39.86 -28.61 17.18
C ILE A 105 40.01 -27.80 15.89
N GLU A 106 41.19 -27.81 15.28
CA GLU A 106 41.47 -27.10 14.04
C GLU A 106 40.64 -27.65 12.87
N LEU A 107 40.46 -28.97 12.80
CA LEU A 107 39.60 -29.62 11.80
C LEU A 107 38.13 -29.18 11.95
N MET A 108 37.62 -29.16 13.19
CA MET A 108 36.26 -28.69 13.46
C MET A 108 36.07 -27.25 12.97
N LEU A 109 37.01 -26.34 13.30
CA LEU A 109 36.95 -24.93 12.89
C LEU A 109 37.04 -24.76 11.37
N LYS A 110 37.87 -25.55 10.68
CA LYS A 110 37.96 -25.56 9.22
C LYS A 110 36.68 -26.06 8.54
N SER A 111 36.03 -27.07 9.13
CA SER A 111 34.84 -27.71 8.55
C SER A 111 33.59 -26.83 8.57
N LYS A 112 33.51 -25.86 9.48
CA LYS A 112 32.35 -24.99 9.67
C LYS A 112 32.79 -23.53 9.69
N PRO A 113 33.09 -22.95 8.50
CA PRO A 113 33.37 -21.53 8.41
C PRO A 113 32.15 -20.72 8.86
N TYR A 114 32.39 -19.50 9.32
CA TYR A 114 31.31 -18.62 9.77
C TYR A 114 30.40 -18.26 8.58
N GLU A 115 29.16 -18.73 8.64
CA GLU A 115 28.10 -18.30 7.73
C GLU A 115 27.34 -17.12 8.36
N ARG A 116 27.25 -16.01 7.62
CA ARG A 116 26.43 -14.87 8.06
C ARG A 116 24.98 -15.32 8.08
N LEU A 117 24.36 -15.35 9.26
CA LEU A 117 22.93 -15.51 9.39
C LEU A 117 22.22 -14.29 8.79
N VAL A 118 21.73 -14.43 7.56
CA VAL A 118 20.80 -13.47 6.96
C VAL A 118 19.40 -13.92 7.35
N ALA A 119 18.58 -13.02 7.89
CA ALA A 119 17.18 -13.31 8.13
C ALA A 119 16.52 -13.73 6.80
N LYS A 120 15.94 -14.92 6.75
CA LYS A 120 15.14 -15.34 5.59
C LYS A 120 13.92 -14.44 5.55
N ASN A 121 13.83 -13.60 4.52
CA ASN A 121 12.59 -12.91 4.20
C ASN A 121 11.72 -13.89 3.42
N ASP A 122 10.77 -14.55 4.10
CA ASP A 122 9.79 -15.46 3.49
C ASP A 122 8.70 -14.68 2.70
N PHE A 123 9.08 -13.57 2.04
CA PHE A 123 8.13 -12.75 1.29
C PHE A 123 8.05 -13.25 -0.16
N ASN A 124 7.02 -14.05 -0.46
CA ASN A 124 6.72 -14.44 -1.83
C ASN A 124 5.95 -13.31 -2.54
N ILE A 125 6.64 -12.56 -3.41
CA ILE A 125 6.08 -11.42 -4.15
C ILE A 125 4.84 -11.83 -4.98
N SER A 126 4.76 -13.09 -5.44
CA SER A 126 3.66 -13.59 -6.29
C SER A 126 2.28 -13.54 -5.61
N GLU A 127 2.21 -13.58 -4.29
CA GLU A 127 0.95 -13.63 -3.53
C GLU A 127 0.36 -12.26 -3.17
N TYR A 128 0.99 -11.18 -3.65
CA TYR A 128 0.61 -9.82 -3.32
C TYR A 128 0.29 -9.00 -4.58
N TYR A 129 -0.60 -8.02 -4.43
CA TYR A 129 -0.83 -6.95 -5.39
C TYR A 129 -0.27 -5.62 -4.88
N THR A 130 0.19 -4.78 -5.80
CA THR A 130 0.41 -3.36 -5.54
C THR A 130 -0.89 -2.57 -5.69
N ALA A 131 -0.95 -1.36 -5.12
CA ALA A 131 -2.15 -0.53 -5.27
C ALA A 131 -2.45 -0.14 -6.73
N GLU A 132 -1.42 -0.10 -7.59
CA GLU A 132 -1.55 0.19 -9.02
C GLU A 132 -2.17 -0.99 -9.77
N GLU A 133 -1.69 -2.21 -9.51
CA GLU A 133 -2.27 -3.44 -10.08
C GLU A 133 -3.75 -3.63 -9.67
N ILE A 134 -4.09 -3.30 -8.43
CA ILE A 134 -5.49 -3.33 -7.95
C ILE A 134 -6.35 -2.31 -8.72
N ALA A 135 -5.79 -1.11 -8.97
CA ALA A 135 -6.49 -0.06 -9.68
C ALA A 135 -6.77 -0.46 -11.14
N GLU A 136 -5.83 -1.12 -11.80
CA GLU A 136 -6.00 -1.64 -13.16
C GLU A 136 -7.00 -2.80 -13.19
N LYS A 137 -6.83 -3.81 -12.32
CA LYS A 137 -7.70 -5.01 -12.28
C LYS A 137 -9.17 -4.65 -12.08
N TYR A 138 -9.45 -3.72 -11.17
CA TYR A 138 -10.82 -3.34 -10.81
C TYR A 138 -11.28 -2.02 -11.47
N LYS A 139 -10.50 -1.45 -12.39
CA LYS A 139 -10.79 -0.17 -13.07
C LYS A 139 -11.12 0.99 -12.13
N VAL A 140 -10.57 0.95 -10.92
CA VAL A 140 -10.75 1.98 -9.89
C VAL A 140 -9.58 2.96 -9.90
N ASN A 141 -9.72 4.09 -9.22
CA ASN A 141 -8.61 5.03 -9.07
C ASN A 141 -7.65 4.55 -7.97
N ALA A 142 -6.33 4.61 -8.19
CA ALA A 142 -5.32 4.24 -7.21
C ALA A 142 -5.49 4.99 -5.88
N LYS A 143 -5.82 6.29 -5.91
CA LYS A 143 -6.11 7.08 -4.70
C LYS A 143 -7.28 6.50 -3.91
N TRP A 144 -8.29 5.98 -4.60
CA TRP A 144 -9.44 5.34 -3.97
C TRP A 144 -9.07 4.00 -3.34
N VAL A 145 -8.24 3.18 -4.00
CA VAL A 145 -7.69 1.94 -3.40
C VAL A 145 -6.98 2.24 -2.08
N TRP A 146 -6.23 3.33 -2.00
CA TRP A 146 -5.52 3.72 -0.78
C TRP A 146 -6.49 4.15 0.33
N THR A 147 -7.54 4.89 -0.01
CA THR A 147 -8.58 5.27 0.95
C THR A 147 -9.34 4.05 1.44
N TYR A 148 -9.74 3.16 0.53
CA TYR A 148 -10.50 1.95 0.81
C TYR A 148 -9.73 0.99 1.71
N THR A 149 -8.48 0.66 1.36
CA THR A 149 -7.62 -0.24 2.16
C THR A 149 -7.34 0.31 3.57
N ARG A 150 -7.28 1.65 3.74
CA ARG A 150 -7.16 2.30 5.06
C ARG A 150 -8.46 2.21 5.87
N GLN A 151 -9.61 2.49 5.25
CA GLN A 151 -10.92 2.44 5.91
C GLN A 151 -11.27 1.02 6.38
N HIS A 152 -11.03 0.02 5.52
CA HIS A 152 -11.31 -1.38 5.80
C HIS A 152 -10.17 -2.11 6.54
N LYS A 153 -9.10 -1.39 6.93
CA LYS A 153 -7.95 -1.91 7.67
C LYS A 153 -7.35 -3.19 7.03
N VAL A 154 -7.24 -3.21 5.70
CA VAL A 154 -6.71 -4.37 4.96
C VAL A 154 -5.24 -4.58 5.34
N PRO A 155 -4.82 -5.81 5.70
CA PRO A 155 -3.43 -6.10 6.01
C PRO A 155 -2.51 -5.74 4.84
N LYS A 156 -1.42 -5.05 5.14
CA LYS A 156 -0.44 -4.62 4.14
C LYS A 156 0.99 -4.88 4.61
N VAL A 157 1.85 -5.23 3.68
CA VAL A 157 3.29 -5.35 3.89
C VAL A 157 3.97 -4.20 3.17
N ARG A 158 4.77 -3.42 3.90
CA ARG A 158 5.53 -2.32 3.31
C ARG A 158 6.93 -2.80 2.96
N ILE A 159 7.25 -2.82 1.67
CA ILE A 159 8.61 -3.12 1.19
C ILE A 159 9.15 -1.86 0.55
N ARG A 160 10.19 -1.29 1.18
CA ARG A 160 10.76 0.01 0.81
C ARG A 160 9.68 1.11 0.78
N GLN A 161 9.30 1.57 -0.41
CA GLN A 161 8.34 2.65 -0.63
C GLN A 161 6.93 2.17 -1.02
N PHE A 162 6.78 0.90 -1.41
CA PHE A 162 5.51 0.36 -1.89
C PHE A 162 4.74 -0.39 -0.80
N ASN A 163 3.40 -0.31 -0.87
CA ASN A 163 2.50 -1.09 -0.05
C ASN A 163 2.00 -2.29 -0.87
N TYR A 164 2.22 -3.48 -0.35
CA TYR A 164 1.77 -4.74 -0.91
C TYR A 164 0.58 -5.27 -0.12
N TYR A 165 -0.46 -5.72 -0.82
CA TYR A 165 -1.69 -6.27 -0.23
C TYR A 165 -1.86 -7.70 -0.68
N SER A 166 -2.27 -8.60 0.22
CA SER A 166 -2.50 -10.00 -0.17
C SER A 166 -3.62 -10.10 -1.20
N LYS A 167 -3.40 -10.86 -2.28
CA LYS A 167 -4.39 -11.07 -3.34
C LYS A 167 -5.72 -11.58 -2.78
N LYS A 168 -5.67 -12.54 -1.83
CA LYS A 168 -6.85 -13.12 -1.17
C LYS A 168 -7.73 -12.07 -0.49
N HIS A 169 -7.12 -11.14 0.25
CA HIS A 169 -7.85 -10.10 0.97
C HIS A 169 -8.45 -9.07 0.02
N ILE A 170 -7.73 -8.71 -1.04
CA ILE A 170 -8.21 -7.76 -2.04
C ILE A 170 -9.35 -8.38 -2.84
N ASP A 171 -9.18 -9.59 -3.36
CA ASP A 171 -10.21 -10.23 -4.18
C ASP A 171 -11.51 -10.44 -3.39
N ALA A 172 -11.42 -10.86 -2.11
CA ALA A 172 -12.59 -10.94 -1.24
C ALA A 172 -13.25 -9.57 -0.97
N ALA A 173 -12.45 -8.50 -0.82
CA ALA A 173 -12.97 -7.16 -0.54
C ALA A 173 -13.59 -6.50 -1.79
N PHE A 174 -13.03 -6.79 -2.97
CA PHE A 174 -13.41 -6.18 -4.24
C PHE A 174 -14.39 -7.02 -5.06
N ALA A 175 -14.73 -8.25 -4.66
CA ALA A 175 -15.72 -9.11 -5.33
C ALA A 175 -17.08 -8.41 -5.57
N LYS A 176 -17.49 -7.48 -4.69
CA LYS A 176 -18.74 -6.71 -4.86
C LYS A 176 -18.71 -5.72 -6.04
N TYR A 177 -17.53 -5.40 -6.54
CA TYR A 177 -17.30 -4.42 -7.60
C TYR A 177 -16.89 -5.07 -8.91
N GLU A 178 -16.96 -6.40 -9.02
CA GLU A 178 -16.89 -7.06 -10.31
C GLU A 178 -18.07 -6.59 -11.15
N VAL A 179 -17.77 -5.97 -12.29
CA VAL A 179 -18.76 -5.39 -13.19
C VAL A 179 -18.97 -6.35 -14.35
N ASP A 180 -20.18 -6.89 -14.49
CA ASP A 180 -20.57 -7.66 -15.68
C ASP A 180 -20.37 -6.82 -16.94
N SER A 181 -19.61 -7.35 -17.89
CA SER A 181 -19.16 -6.66 -19.10
C SER A 181 -20.17 -6.72 -20.27
N ASP A 182 -21.46 -6.90 -19.98
CA ASP A 182 -22.47 -7.20 -21.01
C ASP A 182 -22.92 -5.99 -21.83
N LEU A 183 -22.62 -4.76 -21.37
CA LEU A 183 -22.85 -3.52 -22.12
C LEU A 183 -21.56 -3.07 -22.79
N THR A 184 -21.46 -3.28 -24.10
CA THR A 184 -20.21 -3.08 -24.86
C THR A 184 -19.91 -1.61 -25.18
N GLU A 185 -20.94 -0.76 -25.33
CA GLU A 185 -20.76 0.59 -25.85
C GLU A 185 -21.22 1.71 -24.90
N TRP A 186 -20.30 2.62 -24.60
CA TRP A 186 -20.51 3.72 -23.67
C TRP A 186 -20.08 5.06 -24.26
N TYR A 187 -20.82 6.12 -23.94
CA TYR A 187 -20.47 7.51 -24.23
C TYR A 187 -19.76 8.16 -23.05
N THR A 188 -18.76 8.98 -23.35
CA THR A 188 -18.30 10.01 -22.41
C THR A 188 -19.23 11.23 -22.43
N PRO A 189 -19.28 12.02 -21.34
CA PRO A 189 -20.04 13.27 -21.34
C PRO A 189 -19.60 14.18 -22.48
N GLU A 190 -18.30 14.23 -22.80
CA GLU A 190 -17.69 15.05 -23.84
C GLU A 190 -18.16 14.65 -25.25
N GLU A 191 -18.16 13.34 -25.55
CA GLU A 191 -18.71 12.81 -26.81
C GLU A 191 -20.19 13.17 -26.98
N ILE A 192 -20.98 13.18 -25.90
CA ILE A 192 -22.38 13.60 -25.94
C ILE A 192 -22.51 15.10 -26.20
N GLN A 193 -21.62 15.93 -25.64
CA GLN A 193 -21.61 17.37 -25.92
C GLN A 193 -21.34 17.63 -27.40
N GLU A 194 -20.41 16.90 -28.00
CA GLU A 194 -20.05 17.04 -29.42
C GLU A 194 -21.16 16.50 -30.34
N LYS A 195 -21.68 15.29 -30.08
CA LYS A 195 -22.70 14.65 -30.93
C LYS A 195 -24.05 15.37 -30.89
N TYR A 196 -24.46 15.85 -29.71
CA TYR A 196 -25.81 16.38 -29.48
C TYR A 196 -25.87 17.86 -29.09
N GLY A 197 -24.73 18.55 -28.98
CA GLY A 197 -24.67 19.97 -28.59
C GLY A 197 -25.18 20.24 -27.17
N MET A 198 -25.22 19.23 -26.30
CA MET A 198 -25.78 19.37 -24.95
C MET A 198 -24.76 19.88 -23.93
N THR A 199 -25.23 20.66 -22.96
CA THR A 199 -24.41 21.03 -21.80
C THR A 199 -24.32 19.86 -20.82
N ARG A 200 -23.22 19.76 -20.05
CA ARG A 200 -23.04 18.71 -19.03
C ARG A 200 -24.22 18.57 -18.06
N VAL A 201 -24.88 19.69 -17.74
CA VAL A 201 -26.06 19.72 -16.86
C VAL A 201 -27.27 19.09 -17.55
N ALA A 202 -27.51 19.39 -18.82
CA ALA A 202 -28.60 18.80 -19.61
C ALA A 202 -28.41 17.28 -19.75
N ILE A 203 -27.18 16.81 -19.99
CA ILE A 203 -26.84 15.38 -20.06
C ILE A 203 -27.22 14.69 -18.74
N ARG A 204 -26.80 15.24 -17.59
CA ARG A 204 -27.10 14.68 -16.28
C ARG A 204 -28.61 14.61 -16.00
N SER A 205 -29.34 15.66 -16.37
CA SER A 205 -30.80 15.72 -16.24
C SER A 205 -31.49 14.65 -17.11
N GLN A 206 -31.04 14.48 -18.36
CA GLN A 206 -31.56 13.47 -19.28
C GLN A 206 -31.35 12.05 -18.77
N VAL A 207 -30.14 11.77 -18.28
CA VAL A 207 -29.77 10.47 -17.70
C VAL A 207 -30.65 10.15 -16.50
N TYR A 208 -30.87 11.13 -15.62
CA TYR A 208 -31.71 10.95 -14.45
C TYR A 208 -33.17 10.71 -14.81
N ARG A 209 -33.74 11.51 -15.73
CA ARG A 209 -35.15 11.39 -16.13
C ARG A 209 -35.47 10.05 -16.80
N ASN A 210 -34.56 9.54 -17.60
CA ASN A 210 -34.76 8.32 -18.39
C ASN A 210 -34.10 7.09 -17.77
N ASN A 211 -33.59 7.19 -16.53
CA ASN A 211 -32.89 6.12 -15.81
C ASN A 211 -31.82 5.42 -16.66
N ILE A 212 -31.03 6.20 -17.40
CA ILE A 212 -30.02 5.65 -18.33
C ILE A 212 -28.90 4.98 -17.52
N PRO A 213 -28.56 3.72 -17.82
CA PRO A 213 -27.45 3.04 -17.16
C PRO A 213 -26.15 3.85 -17.26
N SER A 214 -25.47 3.99 -16.12
CA SER A 214 -24.20 4.71 -16.02
C SER A 214 -23.16 3.87 -15.29
N LYS A 215 -21.90 3.96 -15.73
CA LYS A 215 -20.75 3.34 -15.05
C LYS A 215 -19.70 4.38 -14.71
N LYS A 216 -18.85 4.10 -13.73
CA LYS A 216 -17.76 4.97 -13.33
C LYS A 216 -16.43 4.22 -13.41
N GLU A 217 -15.61 4.55 -14.40
CA GLU A 217 -14.27 3.97 -14.58
C GLU A 217 -13.23 5.07 -14.32
N HIS A 218 -12.23 4.79 -13.48
CA HIS A 218 -11.15 5.73 -13.09
C HIS A 218 -11.58 7.13 -12.60
N GLY A 219 -12.86 7.32 -12.25
CA GLY A 219 -13.41 8.62 -11.82
C GLY A 219 -14.20 9.34 -12.91
N GLN A 220 -14.15 8.87 -14.15
CA GLN A 220 -14.96 9.36 -15.26
C GLN A 220 -16.27 8.57 -15.33
N ILE A 221 -17.37 9.29 -15.57
CA ILE A 221 -18.70 8.69 -15.69
C ILE A 221 -18.94 8.43 -17.16
N PHE A 222 -19.50 7.27 -17.48
CA PHE A 222 -19.89 6.89 -18.81
C PHE A 222 -21.38 6.52 -18.82
N TYR A 223 -22.05 6.79 -19.93
CA TYR A 223 -23.48 6.50 -20.13
C TYR A 223 -23.67 5.51 -21.27
N SER A 224 -24.62 4.59 -21.17
CA SER A 224 -24.86 3.61 -22.24
C SER A 224 -25.27 4.32 -23.53
N LYS A 225 -24.60 4.00 -24.66
CA LYS A 225 -24.91 4.63 -25.96
C LYS A 225 -26.32 4.34 -26.43
N LEU A 226 -26.70 3.05 -26.38
CA LEU A 226 -28.00 2.57 -26.85
C LEU A 226 -29.15 3.26 -26.11
N HIS A 227 -29.11 3.27 -24.78
CA HIS A 227 -30.16 3.88 -23.97
C HIS A 227 -30.20 5.40 -24.10
N PHE A 228 -29.05 6.04 -24.31
CA PHE A 228 -29.00 7.48 -24.50
C PHE A 228 -29.59 7.91 -25.84
N ASP A 229 -29.28 7.20 -26.92
CA ASP A 229 -29.80 7.47 -28.26
C ASP A 229 -31.31 7.17 -28.35
N LEU A 230 -31.79 6.12 -27.69
CA LEU A 230 -33.23 5.84 -27.54
C LEU A 230 -33.97 6.97 -26.81
N SER A 231 -33.37 7.54 -25.76
CA SER A 231 -33.99 8.66 -25.03
C SER A 231 -34.12 9.95 -25.85
N LYS A 232 -33.37 10.08 -26.94
CA LYS A 232 -33.40 11.26 -27.83
C LYS A 232 -34.29 11.05 -29.04
N SER A 233 -34.32 9.86 -29.60
CA SER A 233 -35.24 9.51 -30.69
C SER A 233 -36.71 9.62 -30.24
N SER A 234 -37.04 9.23 -29.01
CA SER A 234 -38.39 9.42 -28.44
C SER A 234 -38.79 10.90 -28.29
N GLU A 235 -37.84 11.80 -27.97
CA GLU A 235 -38.10 13.25 -27.93
C GLU A 235 -38.27 13.84 -29.33
N GLN A 236 -37.56 13.31 -30.33
CA GLN A 236 -37.70 13.73 -31.73
C GLN A 236 -39.02 13.28 -32.36
N GLU A 237 -39.56 12.11 -32.00
CA GLU A 237 -40.91 11.69 -32.37
C GLU A 237 -42.01 12.51 -31.64
N SER A 238 -41.74 12.98 -30.41
CA SER A 238 -42.67 13.85 -29.66
C SER A 238 -42.74 15.30 -30.18
N LYS A 239 -41.82 15.70 -31.07
CA LYS A 239 -41.96 16.92 -31.89
C LYS A 239 -42.90 16.65 -33.06
N ALA A 240 -44.10 16.15 -32.75
CA ALA A 240 -45.17 16.19 -33.71
C ALA A 240 -45.40 17.67 -34.06
N GLU A 241 -45.10 18.05 -35.28
CA GLU A 241 -45.29 19.43 -35.71
C GLU A 241 -46.79 19.74 -35.61
N TYR A 242 -47.17 20.73 -34.82
CA TYR A 242 -48.56 21.16 -34.71
C TYR A 242 -48.77 22.38 -35.60
N TYR A 243 -49.85 22.42 -36.37
CA TYR A 243 -50.32 23.66 -36.98
C TYR A 243 -51.16 24.45 -36.00
N THR A 244 -51.02 25.78 -36.04
CA THR A 244 -52.07 26.69 -35.58
C THR A 244 -53.12 26.88 -36.67
N VAL A 245 -54.34 27.26 -36.27
CA VAL A 245 -55.42 27.59 -37.23
C VAL A 245 -54.98 28.65 -38.25
N LYS A 246 -54.19 29.64 -37.83
CA LYS A 246 -53.70 30.72 -38.71
C LYS A 246 -52.71 30.20 -39.76
N GLU A 247 -51.77 29.35 -39.35
CA GLU A 247 -50.80 28.72 -40.26
C GLU A 247 -51.49 27.80 -41.28
N ALA A 248 -52.54 27.08 -40.87
CA ALA A 248 -53.34 26.27 -41.77
C ALA A 248 -54.14 27.12 -42.78
N MET A 249 -54.69 28.26 -42.35
CA MET A 249 -55.37 29.21 -43.24
C MET A 249 -54.42 29.74 -44.32
N GLU A 250 -53.21 30.16 -43.94
CA GLU A 250 -52.21 30.69 -44.88
C GLU A 250 -51.71 29.60 -45.84
N LYS A 251 -51.42 28.40 -45.34
CA LYS A 251 -50.86 27.31 -46.15
C LYS A 251 -51.87 26.74 -47.16
N PHE A 252 -53.13 26.57 -46.76
CA PHE A 252 -54.15 25.93 -47.58
C PHE A 252 -55.13 26.92 -48.22
N LYS A 253 -54.94 28.23 -48.01
CA LYS A 253 -55.83 29.30 -48.48
C LYS A 253 -57.29 29.07 -48.08
N LEU A 254 -57.51 28.58 -46.86
CA LEU A 254 -58.83 28.28 -46.31
C LEU A 254 -59.35 29.42 -45.44
N SER A 255 -60.67 29.58 -45.40
CA SER A 255 -61.31 30.44 -44.41
C SER A 255 -61.20 29.82 -43.01
N ARG A 256 -61.28 30.66 -41.97
CA ARG A 256 -61.23 30.21 -40.58
C ARG A 256 -62.28 29.14 -40.29
N ASP A 257 -63.50 29.35 -40.77
CA ASP A 257 -64.63 28.45 -40.53
C ASP A 257 -64.46 27.13 -41.29
N SER A 258 -63.86 27.16 -42.48
CA SER A 258 -63.49 25.95 -43.22
C SER A 258 -62.46 25.11 -42.46
N VAL A 259 -61.47 25.72 -41.81
CA VAL A 259 -60.50 24.99 -40.98
C VAL A 259 -61.19 24.32 -39.79
N TYR A 260 -62.08 25.03 -39.08
CA TYR A 260 -62.84 24.42 -37.97
C TYR A 260 -63.81 23.33 -38.44
N GLY A 261 -64.45 23.51 -39.60
CA GLY A 261 -65.32 22.52 -40.21
C GLY A 261 -64.59 21.23 -40.56
N ILE A 262 -63.38 21.32 -41.13
CA ILE A 262 -62.54 20.16 -41.46
C ILE A 262 -62.08 19.45 -40.19
N LEU A 263 -61.63 20.20 -39.17
CA LEU A 263 -61.24 19.63 -37.88
C LEU A 263 -62.41 18.88 -37.22
N GLN A 264 -63.63 19.42 -37.31
CA GLN A 264 -64.83 18.81 -36.74
C GLN A 264 -65.31 17.59 -37.54
N PHE A 265 -65.33 17.68 -38.88
CA PHE A 265 -65.79 16.61 -39.76
C PHE A 265 -64.88 15.39 -39.72
N HIS A 266 -63.55 15.61 -39.69
CA HIS A 266 -62.56 14.54 -39.63
C HIS A 266 -62.14 14.15 -38.20
N GLN A 267 -62.78 14.73 -37.18
CA GLN A 267 -62.53 14.44 -35.76
C GLN A 267 -61.04 14.53 -35.37
N ILE A 268 -60.34 15.54 -35.89
CA ILE A 268 -58.92 15.77 -35.57
C ILE A 268 -58.82 16.35 -34.15
N ASN A 269 -57.93 15.78 -33.34
CA ASN A 269 -57.71 16.23 -31.97
C ASN A 269 -57.18 17.66 -31.92
N ARG A 270 -57.85 18.52 -31.15
CA ARG A 270 -57.51 19.93 -30.97
C ARG A 270 -56.98 20.18 -29.56
N GLU A 271 -55.83 20.81 -29.47
CA GLU A 271 -55.21 21.22 -28.23
C GLU A 271 -55.26 22.74 -28.08
N LYS A 272 -55.65 23.22 -26.90
CA LYS A 272 -55.70 24.65 -26.60
C LYS A 272 -54.36 25.07 -26.00
N ASN A 273 -53.56 25.82 -26.77
CA ASN A 273 -52.29 26.37 -26.32
C ASN A 273 -52.43 27.89 -26.14
N GLY A 274 -52.85 28.29 -24.93
CA GLY A 274 -53.15 29.68 -24.59
C GLY A 274 -54.33 30.25 -25.39
N ARG A 275 -54.07 31.31 -26.17
CA ARG A 275 -55.07 31.96 -27.05
C ARG A 275 -55.29 31.21 -28.36
N PHE A 276 -54.42 30.27 -28.73
CA PHE A 276 -54.44 29.60 -30.02
C PHE A 276 -54.87 28.13 -29.88
N VAL A 277 -55.56 27.63 -30.90
CA VAL A 277 -55.87 26.20 -31.06
C VAL A 277 -54.82 25.59 -31.98
N ARG A 278 -54.26 24.45 -31.57
CA ARG A 278 -53.25 23.68 -32.30
C ARG A 278 -53.74 22.25 -32.56
N PHE A 279 -53.29 21.66 -33.66
CA PHE A 279 -53.63 20.29 -34.06
C PHE A 279 -52.49 19.66 -34.87
N LEU A 280 -52.44 18.32 -34.90
CA LEU A 280 -51.33 17.59 -35.51
C LEU A 280 -51.24 17.84 -37.02
N LYS A 281 -50.07 18.32 -37.48
CA LYS A 281 -49.80 18.59 -38.90
C LYS A 281 -49.97 17.35 -39.77
N VAL A 282 -49.50 16.21 -39.27
CA VAL A 282 -49.55 14.93 -39.99
C VAL A 282 -50.99 14.48 -40.26
N GLU A 283 -51.89 14.66 -39.29
CA GLU A 283 -53.30 14.29 -39.45
C GLU A 283 -54.03 15.25 -40.38
N PHE A 284 -53.76 16.56 -40.26
CA PHE A 284 -54.39 17.57 -41.11
C PHE A 284 -53.89 17.53 -42.56
N ASP A 285 -52.58 17.35 -42.80
CA ASP A 285 -52.01 17.22 -44.15
C ASP A 285 -52.57 15.98 -44.87
N ARG A 286 -52.82 14.86 -44.15
CA ARG A 286 -53.47 13.65 -44.71
C ARG A 286 -54.90 13.94 -45.18
N VAL A 287 -55.67 14.67 -44.39
CA VAL A 287 -57.05 15.05 -44.71
C VAL A 287 -57.09 16.00 -45.91
N MET A 288 -56.15 16.94 -45.98
CA MET A 288 -56.03 17.88 -47.10
C MET A 288 -55.44 17.26 -48.38
N GLY A 289 -55.13 15.96 -48.38
CA GLY A 289 -54.63 15.25 -49.56
C GLY A 289 -53.21 15.62 -49.97
N VAL A 290 -52.45 16.32 -49.12
CA VAL A 290 -51.05 16.66 -49.40
C VAL A 290 -50.20 15.45 -49.06
N ARG A 291 -49.89 14.64 -50.08
CA ARG A 291 -48.81 13.67 -49.99
C ARG A 291 -47.48 14.44 -49.96
N LYS A 292 -46.59 14.05 -49.04
CA LYS A 292 -45.17 14.40 -49.12
C LYS A 292 -44.57 13.84 -50.39
#